data_AF-A0A2K3NFI7-F1
#
_entry.id   AF-A0A2K3NFI7-F1
#
_cell.length_a   1.000
_cell.length_b   1.000
_cell.length_c   1.000
_cell.angle_alpha   90.00
_cell.angle_beta   90.00
_cell.angle_gamma   90.00
#
_symmetry.space_group_name_H-M   'P 1'
#
loop_
_entity.id
_entity.type
_entity.pdbx_description
1 polymer ?
#
loop_
_entity_poly.entity_id
_entity_poly.type
_entity_poly.pdbx_seq_one_letter_code
_entity_poly.pdbx_strand_id
1 'polypeptide(L)'
;MEKADSSRRASRNQPNALPLLAILAKDVGSLAVHEKLEFSPILKRWHPLAAGLAVATLHACYGNELKQFISGITELSPDAVQVLRAADQLEKDLVQIAVEDSVDSDDGGKAIIREMPPYEAEGAIANLVKIWIKTRIDRLKDWVDRNLQQELWSPQANQEGYAPSSVEVLRLINETLDAFFELPIPMHPALLPDLMHGLDRCLQYYVTKSKSGCGKLC
;
A
#
# COMPACT_ATOMS: atom_id res chain seq x y z
N MET A 1 22.52 11.47 -23.43
CA MET A 1 21.53 12.30 -22.72
C MET A 1 20.16 12.31 -23.40
N GLU A 2 20.09 12.31 -24.72
CA GLU A 2 18.83 12.44 -25.48
C GLU A 2 17.81 11.30 -25.29
N LYS A 3 18.26 10.04 -25.21
CA LYS A 3 17.37 8.88 -25.01
C LYS A 3 16.60 8.88 -23.67
N ALA A 4 17.19 9.44 -22.62
CA ALA A 4 16.57 9.48 -21.30
C ALA A 4 15.40 10.48 -21.25
N ASP A 5 15.56 11.63 -21.90
CA ASP A 5 14.50 12.65 -21.96
C ASP A 5 13.38 12.29 -22.95
N SER A 6 13.70 11.55 -24.02
CA SER A 6 12.68 10.96 -24.91
C SER A 6 11.81 9.92 -24.21
N SER A 7 12.41 9.08 -23.36
CA SER A 7 11.69 8.09 -22.53
C SER A 7 10.74 8.75 -21.52
N ARG A 8 11.21 9.81 -20.84
CA ARG A 8 10.42 10.60 -19.88
C ARG A 8 9.22 11.30 -20.51
N ARG A 9 9.33 11.75 -21.77
CA ARG A 9 8.21 12.38 -22.50
C ARG A 9 7.20 11.35 -23.04
N ALA A 10 7.66 10.16 -23.41
CA ALA A 10 6.79 9.10 -23.93
C ALA A 10 5.92 8.45 -22.85
N SER A 11 6.40 8.34 -21.61
CA SER A 11 5.63 7.77 -20.49
C SER A 11 4.45 8.65 -20.05
N ARG A 12 4.53 9.97 -20.28
CA ARG A 12 3.54 10.94 -19.78
C ARG A 12 2.16 10.86 -20.45
N ASN A 13 2.04 10.15 -21.58
CA ASN A 13 0.84 10.09 -22.42
C ASN A 13 0.25 8.67 -22.61
N GLN A 14 0.59 7.69 -21.77
CA GLN A 14 -0.02 6.36 -21.84
C GLN A 14 -1.02 6.10 -20.70
N PRO A 15 -2.17 5.46 -21.00
CA PRO A 15 -3.16 5.08 -19.98
C PRO A 15 -2.67 4.00 -19.00
N ASN A 16 -1.49 3.40 -19.24
CA ASN A 16 -0.82 2.40 -18.39
C ASN A 16 0.57 2.87 -17.93
N ALA A 17 0.79 4.18 -17.81
CA ALA A 17 2.08 4.71 -17.37
C ALA A 17 2.35 4.31 -15.91
N LEU A 18 3.40 3.51 -15.69
CA LEU A 18 3.90 3.22 -14.35
C LEU A 18 4.25 4.55 -13.64
N PRO A 19 3.95 4.69 -12.35
CA PRO A 19 4.38 5.84 -11.57
C PRO A 19 5.88 6.04 -11.73
N LEU A 20 6.33 7.28 -11.89
CA LEU A 20 7.74 7.60 -12.17
C LEU A 20 8.71 6.94 -11.16
N LEU A 21 8.31 6.86 -9.89
CA LEU A 21 9.14 6.24 -8.86
C LEU A 21 9.20 4.71 -8.96
N ALA A 22 8.15 4.06 -9.46
CA ALA A 22 8.17 2.63 -9.78
C ALA A 22 9.09 2.34 -10.99
N ILE A 23 9.10 3.23 -12.00
CA ILE A 23 10.05 3.16 -13.12
C ILE A 23 11.48 3.33 -12.59
N LEU A 24 11.70 4.34 -11.74
CA LEU A 24 13.00 4.58 -11.13
C LEU A 24 13.50 3.35 -10.36
N ALA A 25 12.61 2.69 -9.59
CA ALA A 25 12.98 1.48 -8.87
C ALA A 25 13.52 0.40 -9.81
N LYS A 26 12.82 0.16 -10.92
CA LYS A 26 13.22 -0.81 -11.94
C LYS A 26 14.54 -0.44 -12.63
N ASP A 27 14.72 0.84 -12.95
CA ASP A 27 15.94 1.33 -13.59
C ASP A 27 17.14 1.22 -12.63
N VAL A 28 16.94 1.51 -11.34
CA VAL A 28 17.96 1.33 -10.29
C VAL A 28 18.33 -0.15 -10.13
N GLY A 29 17.35 -1.05 -10.10
CA GLY A 29 17.62 -2.49 -10.05
C GLY A 29 18.41 -2.99 -11.28
N SER A 30 18.05 -2.49 -12.46
CA SER A 30 18.77 -2.81 -13.70
C SER A 30 20.21 -2.27 -13.69
N LEU A 31 20.41 -1.07 -13.15
CA LEU A 31 21.72 -0.46 -12.97
C LEU A 31 22.58 -1.25 -11.96
N ALA A 32 21.99 -1.71 -10.86
CA ALA A 32 22.67 -2.54 -9.87
C ALA A 32 23.18 -3.86 -10.46
N VAL A 33 22.33 -4.54 -11.25
CA VAL A 33 22.73 -5.78 -11.95
C VAL A 33 23.86 -5.50 -12.95
N HIS A 34 23.77 -4.40 -13.71
CA HIS A 34 24.81 -4.03 -14.66
C HIS A 34 26.14 -3.70 -13.96
N GLU A 35 26.09 -2.93 -12.87
CA GLU A 35 27.26 -2.60 -12.06
C GLU A 35 27.95 -3.85 -11.53
N LYS A 36 27.17 -4.76 -10.94
CA LYS A 36 27.62 -6.05 -10.41
C LYS A 36 28.37 -6.89 -11.44
N LEU A 37 27.86 -6.93 -12.68
CA LEU A 37 28.39 -7.79 -13.73
C LEU A 37 29.62 -7.19 -14.43
N GLU A 38 29.63 -5.87 -14.66
CA GLU A 38 30.66 -5.24 -15.49
C GLU A 38 31.77 -4.59 -14.65
N PHE A 39 31.41 -3.83 -13.61
CA PHE A 39 32.35 -2.96 -12.90
C PHE A 39 32.91 -3.62 -11.65
N SER A 40 32.07 -4.27 -10.83
CA SER A 40 32.53 -4.85 -9.57
C SER A 40 33.66 -5.86 -9.75
N PRO A 41 33.68 -6.77 -10.75
CA PRO A 41 34.81 -7.70 -10.94
C PRO A 41 36.14 -6.99 -11.18
N ILE A 42 36.11 -5.82 -11.83
CA ILE A 42 37.29 -4.99 -12.08
C ILE A 42 37.72 -4.26 -10.79
N LEU A 43 36.74 -3.74 -10.05
CA LEU A 43 36.95 -2.94 -8.84
C LEU A 43 37.28 -3.78 -7.60
N LYS A 44 36.98 -5.08 -7.60
CA LYS A 44 37.32 -6.01 -6.49
C LYS A 44 38.79 -6.05 -6.13
N ARG A 45 39.68 -5.73 -7.07
CA ARG A 45 41.12 -5.59 -6.80
C ARG A 45 41.47 -4.44 -5.84
N TRP A 46 40.59 -3.44 -5.74
CA TRP A 46 40.75 -2.24 -4.92
C TRP A 46 39.85 -2.26 -3.68
N HIS A 47 38.64 -2.80 -3.80
CA HIS A 47 37.69 -2.92 -2.70
C HIS A 47 36.99 -4.29 -2.77
N PRO A 48 37.21 -5.20 -1.79
CA PRO A 48 36.65 -6.56 -1.82
C PRO A 48 35.13 -6.61 -1.97
N LEU A 49 34.42 -5.62 -1.43
CA LEU A 49 32.96 -5.49 -1.46
C LEU A 49 32.47 -4.42 -2.44
N ALA A 50 33.04 -4.38 -3.65
CA ALA A 50 32.74 -3.33 -4.62
C ALA A 50 31.26 -3.27 -5.01
N ALA A 51 30.60 -4.41 -5.24
CA ALA A 51 29.19 -4.44 -5.60
C ALA A 51 28.32 -4.05 -4.40
N GLY A 52 28.67 -4.55 -3.21
CA GLY A 52 27.99 -4.20 -1.94
C GLY A 52 27.96 -2.69 -1.69
N LEU A 53 29.09 -2.01 -1.91
CA LEU A 53 29.17 -0.55 -1.76
C LEU A 53 28.31 0.19 -2.81
N ALA A 54 28.32 -0.28 -4.05
CA ALA A 54 27.51 0.32 -5.12
C ALA A 54 26.02 0.18 -4.84
N VAL A 55 25.54 -1.02 -4.47
CA VAL A 55 24.12 -1.22 -4.17
C VAL A 55 23.67 -0.53 -2.90
N ALA A 56 24.54 -0.39 -1.88
CA ALA A 56 24.24 0.43 -0.71
C ALA A 56 24.04 1.91 -1.08
N THR A 57 24.87 2.42 -2.00
CA THR A 57 24.73 3.79 -2.52
C THR A 57 23.43 3.97 -3.30
N LEU A 58 23.13 3.05 -4.23
CA LEU A 58 21.89 3.05 -5.00
C LEU A 58 20.66 2.96 -4.09
N HIS A 59 20.74 2.10 -3.07
CA HIS A 59 19.71 1.92 -2.07
C HIS A 59 19.42 3.24 -1.33
N ALA A 60 20.46 3.93 -0.86
CA ALA A 60 20.32 5.21 -0.15
C ALA A 60 19.73 6.31 -1.06
N CYS A 61 20.17 6.39 -2.32
CA CYS A 61 19.64 7.36 -3.28
C CYS A 61 18.14 7.16 -3.55
N TYR A 62 17.71 5.93 -3.84
CA TYR A 62 16.30 5.64 -4.04
C TYR A 62 15.48 5.81 -2.76
N GLY A 63 16.01 5.38 -1.61
CA GLY A 63 15.35 5.50 -0.31
C GLY A 63 15.01 6.95 0.06
N ASN A 64 15.85 7.92 -0.33
CA ASN A 64 15.56 9.34 -0.11
C ASN A 64 14.34 9.83 -0.91
N GLU A 65 14.21 9.42 -2.17
CA GLU A 65 13.05 9.74 -3.01
C GLU A 65 11.78 9.04 -2.52
N LEU A 66 11.91 7.77 -2.12
CA LEU A 66 10.82 6.98 -1.55
C LEU A 66 10.29 7.59 -0.25
N LYS A 67 11.17 8.07 0.62
CA LYS A 67 10.77 8.71 1.88
C LYS A 67 9.95 9.97 1.64
N GLN A 68 10.33 10.79 0.66
CA GLN A 68 9.54 11.95 0.25
C GLN A 68 8.17 11.53 -0.28
N PHE A 69 8.12 10.51 -1.12
CA PHE A 69 6.87 9.95 -1.64
C PHE A 69 5.94 9.47 -0.52
N ILE A 70 6.44 8.65 0.41
CA ILE A 70 5.67 8.13 1.55
C ILE A 70 5.12 9.27 2.42
N SER A 71 5.89 10.34 2.62
CA SER A 71 5.42 11.49 3.39
C SER A 71 4.31 12.31 2.70
N GLY A 72 4.21 12.22 1.38
CA GLY A 72 3.25 12.97 0.57
C GLY A 72 1.94 12.23 0.25
N ILE A 73 1.88 10.92 0.45
CA ILE A 73 0.67 10.12 0.16
C ILE A 73 -0.28 10.10 1.37
N THR A 74 -1.55 10.42 1.13
CA THR A 74 -2.59 10.48 2.18
C THR A 74 -3.66 9.41 2.02
N GLU A 75 -3.79 8.84 0.83
CA GLU A 75 -4.84 7.89 0.48
C GLU A 75 -4.26 6.68 -0.24
N LEU A 76 -4.94 5.54 -0.07
CA LEU A 76 -4.61 4.32 -0.79
C LEU A 76 -5.02 4.47 -2.27
N SER A 77 -4.04 4.50 -3.16
CA SER A 77 -4.25 4.50 -4.61
C SER A 77 -3.50 3.33 -5.27
N PRO A 78 -3.96 2.85 -6.45
CA PRO A 78 -3.25 1.82 -7.21
C PRO A 78 -1.79 2.20 -7.49
N ASP A 79 -1.55 3.45 -7.87
CA ASP A 79 -0.22 4.01 -8.14
C ASP A 79 0.67 3.96 -6.90
N ALA A 80 0.15 4.34 -5.72
CA ALA A 80 0.91 4.29 -4.48
C ALA A 80 1.28 2.87 -4.10
N VAL A 81 0.35 1.93 -4.22
CA VAL A 81 0.62 0.51 -3.95
C VAL A 81 1.66 -0.04 -4.94
N GLN A 82 1.59 0.36 -6.20
CA GLN A 82 2.55 -0.06 -7.22
C GLN A 82 3.96 0.47 -6.94
N VAL A 83 4.11 1.74 -6.54
CA VAL A 83 5.40 2.31 -6.12
C VAL A 83 5.97 1.56 -4.93
N LEU A 84 5.16 1.32 -3.89
CA LEU A 84 5.61 0.66 -2.67
C LEU A 84 6.00 -0.80 -2.94
N ARG A 85 5.27 -1.52 -3.79
CA ARG A 85 5.66 -2.88 -4.21
C ARG A 85 6.96 -2.89 -5.03
N ALA A 86 7.14 -1.92 -5.93
CA ALA A 86 8.38 -1.81 -6.70
C ALA A 86 9.58 -1.47 -5.79
N ALA A 87 9.37 -0.64 -4.76
CA ALA A 87 10.37 -0.34 -3.75
C ALA A 87 10.76 -1.57 -2.92
N ASP A 88 9.78 -2.34 -2.44
CA ASP A 88 9.98 -3.58 -1.69
C ASP A 88 10.77 -4.62 -2.52
N GLN A 89 10.44 -4.77 -3.80
CA GLN A 89 11.19 -5.64 -4.69
C GLN A 89 12.63 -5.15 -4.91
N LEU A 90 12.81 -3.85 -5.15
CA LEU A 90 14.15 -3.26 -5.33
C LEU A 90 15.02 -3.49 -4.09
N GLU A 91 14.48 -3.28 -2.89
CA GLU A 91 15.21 -3.52 -1.64
C GLU A 91 15.73 -4.96 -1.59
N LYS A 92 14.86 -5.95 -1.84
CA LYS A 92 15.21 -7.37 -1.85
C LYS A 92 16.33 -7.66 -2.84
N ASP A 93 16.23 -7.12 -4.06
CA ASP A 93 17.23 -7.31 -5.12
C ASP A 93 18.60 -6.70 -4.72
N LEU A 94 18.61 -5.48 -4.19
CA LEU A 94 19.85 -4.80 -3.77
C LEU A 94 20.48 -5.51 -2.56
N VAL A 95 19.68 -5.91 -1.57
CA VAL A 95 20.15 -6.65 -0.39
C VAL A 95 20.74 -7.99 -0.82
N GLN A 96 20.11 -8.69 -1.75
CA GLN A 96 20.65 -9.94 -2.28
C GLN A 96 22.03 -9.74 -2.91
N ILE A 97 22.22 -8.69 -3.73
CA ILE A 97 23.53 -8.38 -4.31
C ILE A 97 24.58 -8.11 -3.21
N ALA A 98 24.23 -7.35 -2.19
CA ALA A 98 25.13 -7.06 -1.07
C ALA A 98 25.53 -8.33 -0.28
N VAL A 99 24.58 -9.24 -0.04
CA VAL A 99 24.84 -10.52 0.62
C VAL A 99 25.75 -11.41 -0.24
N GLU A 100 25.48 -11.51 -1.54
CA GLU A 100 26.30 -12.31 -2.44
C GLU A 100 27.73 -11.77 -2.58
N ASP A 101 27.91 -10.44 -2.51
CA ASP A 101 29.24 -9.83 -2.59
C ASP A 101 30.07 -10.04 -1.31
N SER A 102 29.42 -10.38 -0.19
CA SER A 102 30.04 -10.47 1.14
C SER A 102 30.25 -11.89 1.66
N VAL A 103 30.05 -12.91 0.82
CA VAL A 103 30.24 -14.33 1.17
C VAL A 103 31.62 -14.62 1.76
N ASP A 104 32.66 -13.97 1.24
CA ASP A 104 34.05 -14.15 1.67
C ASP A 104 34.51 -13.05 2.68
N SER A 105 33.60 -12.23 3.20
CA SER A 105 33.92 -11.15 4.15
C SER A 105 34.00 -11.66 5.59
N ASP A 106 35.00 -11.16 6.36
CA ASP A 106 35.18 -11.48 7.78
C ASP A 106 33.96 -11.13 8.64
N ASP A 107 33.23 -10.08 8.26
CA ASP A 107 32.02 -9.62 8.96
C ASP A 107 30.72 -10.20 8.39
N GLY A 108 30.80 -11.01 7.33
CA GLY A 108 29.65 -11.57 6.62
C GLY A 108 28.71 -10.51 6.04
N GLY A 109 29.23 -9.33 5.66
CA GLY A 109 28.46 -8.25 5.02
C GLY A 109 27.71 -7.35 6.00
N LYS A 110 27.88 -7.54 7.31
CA LYS A 110 27.17 -6.76 8.35
C LYS A 110 27.37 -5.26 8.22
N ALA A 111 28.58 -4.80 7.85
CA ALA A 111 28.85 -3.39 7.67
C ALA A 111 28.01 -2.80 6.52
N ILE A 112 27.96 -3.48 5.37
CA ILE A 112 27.19 -3.03 4.20
C ILE A 112 25.68 -3.06 4.48
N ILE A 113 25.17 -4.12 5.10
CA ILE A 113 23.73 -4.24 5.41
C ILE A 113 23.27 -3.15 6.38
N ARG A 114 24.13 -2.68 7.29
CA ARG A 114 23.81 -1.53 8.17
C ARG A 114 23.61 -0.22 7.43
N GLU A 115 24.24 -0.06 6.27
CA GLU A 115 24.06 1.10 5.39
C GLU A 115 22.79 0.99 4.51
N MET A 116 22.07 -0.14 4.59
CA MET A 116 20.85 -0.43 3.84
C MET A 116 19.66 -0.65 4.79
N PRO A 117 19.23 0.38 5.54
CA PRO A 117 18.06 0.26 6.40
C PRO A 117 16.79 0.01 5.56
N PRO A 118 15.87 -0.86 6.00
CA PRO A 118 14.69 -1.19 5.21
C PRO A 118 13.83 0.05 4.91
N TYR A 119 13.26 0.08 3.71
CA TYR A 119 12.35 1.09 3.17
C TYR A 119 10.99 1.12 3.86
N GLU A 120 10.63 0.09 4.62
CA GLU A 120 9.35 -0.04 5.30
C GLU A 120 8.14 0.04 4.33
N ALA A 121 8.31 -0.36 3.08
CA ALA A 121 7.29 -0.23 2.04
C ALA A 121 6.01 -1.03 2.36
N GLU A 122 6.14 -2.26 2.88
CA GLU A 122 4.98 -3.03 3.37
C GLU A 122 4.28 -2.34 4.55
N GLY A 123 5.05 -1.75 5.48
CA GLY A 123 4.51 -0.97 6.59
C GLY A 123 3.72 0.25 6.12
N ALA A 124 4.22 0.95 5.10
CA ALA A 124 3.52 2.06 4.47
C ALA A 124 2.21 1.62 3.82
N ILE A 125 2.20 0.49 3.08
CA ILE A 125 0.97 -0.09 2.52
C ILE A 125 -0.03 -0.40 3.66
N ALA A 126 0.42 -1.04 4.73
CA ALA A 126 -0.45 -1.39 5.87
C ALA A 126 -1.11 -0.15 6.48
N ASN A 127 -0.35 0.94 6.66
CA ASN A 127 -0.87 2.19 7.18
C ASN A 127 -1.89 2.84 6.24
N LEU A 128 -1.65 2.83 4.93
CA LEU A 128 -2.62 3.34 3.94
C LEU A 128 -3.91 2.54 3.94
N VAL A 129 -3.83 1.21 4.08
CA VAL A 129 -5.02 0.36 4.15
C VAL A 129 -5.79 0.61 5.45
N LYS A 130 -5.12 0.82 6.59
CA LYS A 130 -5.78 1.21 7.85
C LYS A 130 -6.51 2.55 7.72
N ILE A 131 -5.89 3.52 7.05
CA ILE A 131 -6.54 4.82 6.74
C ILE A 131 -7.75 4.59 5.84
N TRP A 132 -7.62 3.79 4.78
CA TRP A 132 -8.71 3.44 3.89
C TRP A 132 -9.88 2.76 4.62
N ILE A 133 -9.59 1.79 5.49
CA ILE A 133 -10.60 1.11 6.34
C ILE A 133 -11.32 2.16 7.17
N LYS A 134 -10.58 3.00 7.89
CA LYS A 134 -11.16 4.07 8.72
C LYS A 134 -12.08 4.97 7.90
N THR A 135 -11.64 5.44 6.72
CA THR A 135 -12.44 6.27 5.83
C THR A 135 -13.72 5.57 5.37
N ARG A 136 -13.67 4.27 5.04
CA ARG A 136 -14.85 3.48 4.64
C ARG A 136 -15.85 3.34 5.79
N ILE A 137 -15.36 3.01 6.98
CA ILE A 137 -16.18 2.87 8.19
C ILE A 137 -16.82 4.20 8.60
N ASP A 138 -16.06 5.31 8.58
CA ASP A 138 -16.57 6.64 8.90
C ASP A 138 -17.67 7.05 7.89
N ARG A 139 -17.48 6.79 6.59
CA ARG A 139 -18.51 7.01 5.55
C ARG A 139 -19.77 6.18 5.75
N LEU A 140 -19.63 4.90 6.11
CA LEU A 140 -20.77 4.01 6.40
C LEU A 140 -21.57 4.53 7.59
N LYS A 141 -20.89 4.99 8.64
CA LYS A 141 -21.53 5.58 9.82
C LYS A 141 -22.32 6.84 9.47
N ASP A 142 -21.72 7.76 8.72
CA ASP A 142 -22.40 8.98 8.26
C ASP A 142 -23.61 8.66 7.38
N TRP A 143 -23.50 7.62 6.55
CA TRP A 143 -24.60 7.13 5.72
C TRP A 143 -25.74 6.58 6.58
N VAL A 144 -25.44 5.79 7.61
CA VAL A 144 -26.43 5.28 8.58
C VAL A 144 -27.19 6.41 9.25
N ASP A 145 -26.47 7.44 9.72
CA ASP A 145 -27.09 8.59 10.38
C ASP A 145 -28.06 9.35 9.45
N ARG A 146 -27.70 9.52 8.17
CA ARG A 146 -28.59 10.19 7.18
C ARG A 146 -29.82 9.34 6.82
N ASN A 147 -29.66 8.04 6.63
CA ASN A 147 -30.77 7.18 6.18
C ASN A 147 -31.77 6.94 7.29
N LEU A 148 -31.32 6.73 8.52
CA LEU A 148 -32.23 6.58 9.66
C LEU A 148 -33.06 7.86 9.93
N GLN A 149 -32.55 9.05 9.57
CA GLN A 149 -33.34 10.29 9.64
C GLN A 149 -34.45 10.37 8.58
N GLN A 150 -34.27 9.69 7.45
CA GLN A 150 -35.18 9.71 6.31
C GLN A 150 -36.05 8.44 6.23
N GLU A 151 -35.86 7.51 7.17
CA GLU A 151 -36.53 6.21 7.15
C GLU A 151 -38.02 6.35 7.44
N LEU A 152 -38.85 5.95 6.46
CA LEU A 152 -40.32 5.93 6.56
C LEU A 152 -40.82 4.48 6.63
N TRP A 153 -40.26 3.69 7.54
CA TRP A 153 -40.69 2.30 7.70
C TRP A 153 -42.02 2.22 8.44
N SER A 154 -42.95 1.43 7.91
CA SER A 154 -44.16 1.02 8.65
C SER A 154 -44.51 -0.44 8.36
N PRO A 155 -45.05 -1.18 9.34
CA PRO A 155 -45.43 -2.58 9.13
C PRO A 155 -46.45 -2.78 7.99
N GLN A 156 -47.25 -1.76 7.69
CA GLN A 156 -48.30 -1.81 6.67
C GLN A 156 -47.77 -1.53 5.27
N ALA A 157 -46.79 -0.62 5.13
CA ALA A 157 -46.20 -0.27 3.84
C ALA A 157 -45.10 -1.25 3.41
N ASN A 158 -44.43 -1.90 4.37
CA ASN A 158 -43.28 -2.77 4.12
C ASN A 158 -43.64 -4.25 4.39
N GLN A 159 -44.25 -4.92 3.42
CA GLN A 159 -44.72 -6.31 3.53
C GLN A 159 -43.60 -7.34 3.73
N GLU A 160 -42.35 -6.97 3.44
CA GLU A 160 -41.17 -7.84 3.55
C GLU A 160 -40.70 -8.03 5.01
N GLY A 161 -41.25 -7.25 5.96
CA GLY A 161 -40.97 -7.41 7.38
C GLY A 161 -39.63 -6.82 7.87
N TYR A 162 -38.88 -6.15 7.00
CA TYR A 162 -37.65 -5.44 7.35
C TYR A 162 -37.64 -4.00 6.80
N ALA A 163 -36.74 -3.20 7.36
CA ALA A 163 -36.55 -1.80 6.97
C ALA A 163 -35.66 -1.69 5.73
N PRO A 164 -35.98 -0.85 4.72
CA PRO A 164 -35.12 -0.63 3.56
C PRO A 164 -33.67 -0.26 3.94
N SER A 165 -33.49 0.55 4.98
CA SER A 165 -32.17 0.87 5.54
C SER A 165 -31.36 -0.36 5.95
N SER A 166 -31.99 -1.43 6.43
CA SER A 166 -31.29 -2.65 6.85
C SER A 166 -30.68 -3.41 5.66
N VAL A 167 -31.39 -3.47 4.54
CA VAL A 167 -30.90 -4.09 3.29
C VAL A 167 -29.69 -3.33 2.79
N GLU A 168 -29.78 -2.00 2.82
CA GLU A 168 -28.75 -1.13 2.28
C GLU A 168 -27.48 -1.09 3.14
N VAL A 169 -27.60 -1.15 4.48
CA VAL A 169 -26.44 -1.34 5.36
C VAL A 169 -25.69 -2.64 5.03
N LEU A 170 -26.42 -3.74 4.85
CA LEU A 170 -25.80 -5.03 4.49
C LEU A 170 -25.16 -4.97 3.10
N ARG A 171 -25.79 -4.28 2.14
CA ARG A 171 -25.23 -4.04 0.80
C ARG A 171 -23.90 -3.29 0.87
N LEU A 172 -23.85 -2.17 1.61
CA LEU A 172 -22.63 -1.37 1.77
C LEU A 172 -21.50 -2.12 2.48
N ILE A 173 -21.83 -2.97 3.45
CA ILE A 173 -20.88 -3.86 4.12
C ILE A 173 -20.29 -4.84 3.11
N ASN A 174 -21.13 -5.47 2.27
CA ASN A 174 -20.68 -6.40 1.24
C ASN A 174 -19.77 -5.69 0.23
N GLU A 175 -20.17 -4.52 -0.28
CA GLU A 175 -19.34 -3.71 -1.19
C GLU A 175 -17.99 -3.32 -0.56
N THR A 176 -17.96 -3.06 0.75
CA THR A 176 -16.72 -2.73 1.45
C THR A 176 -15.80 -3.95 1.57
N LEU A 177 -16.37 -5.14 1.80
CA LEU A 177 -15.61 -6.40 1.83
C LEU A 177 -15.07 -6.75 0.44
N ASP A 178 -15.91 -6.64 -0.60
CA ASP A 178 -15.51 -6.87 -1.99
C ASP A 178 -14.35 -5.93 -2.36
N ALA A 179 -14.53 -4.63 -2.12
CA ALA A 179 -13.50 -3.63 -2.39
C ALA A 179 -12.21 -3.85 -1.57
N PHE A 180 -12.31 -4.40 -0.35
CA PHE A 180 -11.14 -4.76 0.45
C PHE A 180 -10.37 -5.89 -0.22
N PHE A 181 -11.03 -7.00 -0.59
CA PHE A 181 -10.34 -8.15 -1.20
C PHE A 181 -9.80 -7.86 -2.62
N GLU A 182 -10.37 -6.88 -3.32
CA GLU A 182 -9.84 -6.39 -4.58
C GLU A 182 -8.55 -5.56 -4.43
N LEU A 183 -8.21 -5.10 -3.22
CA LEU A 183 -6.97 -4.33 -3.01
C LEU A 183 -5.76 -5.21 -3.36
N PRO A 184 -4.80 -4.69 -4.16
CA PRO A 184 -3.60 -5.43 -4.52
C PRO A 184 -2.62 -5.39 -3.35
N ILE A 185 -2.88 -6.12 -2.26
CA ILE A 185 -2.02 -6.17 -1.07
C ILE A 185 -1.82 -7.62 -0.61
N PRO A 186 -0.62 -8.01 -0.12
CA PRO A 186 -0.38 -9.35 0.39
C PRO A 186 -0.89 -9.55 1.84
N MET A 187 -1.14 -8.45 2.56
CA MET A 187 -1.42 -8.40 4.00
C MET A 187 -2.92 -8.50 4.38
N HIS A 188 -3.76 -9.02 3.48
CA HIS A 188 -5.19 -9.21 3.74
C HIS A 188 -5.49 -9.92 5.08
N PRO A 189 -4.85 -11.05 5.42
CA PRO A 189 -5.15 -11.75 6.68
C PRO A 189 -4.83 -10.93 7.93
N ALA A 190 -3.79 -10.07 7.87
CA ALA A 190 -3.36 -9.26 9.00
C ALA A 190 -4.26 -8.05 9.23
N LEU A 191 -4.90 -7.52 8.18
CA LEU A 191 -5.73 -6.32 8.24
C LEU A 191 -7.24 -6.60 8.27
N LEU A 192 -7.66 -7.82 7.90
CA LEU A 192 -9.06 -8.24 7.95
C LEU A 192 -9.68 -8.07 9.35
N PRO A 193 -9.00 -8.39 10.48
CA PRO A 193 -9.57 -8.16 11.81
C PRO A 193 -9.94 -6.70 12.08
N ASP A 194 -9.11 -5.75 11.64
CA ASP A 194 -9.36 -4.31 11.80
C ASP A 194 -10.63 -3.89 11.03
N LEU A 195 -10.78 -4.39 9.80
CA LEU A 195 -11.97 -4.16 8.99
C LEU A 195 -13.22 -4.78 9.64
N MET A 196 -13.15 -6.05 10.03
CA MET A 196 -14.28 -6.77 10.64
C MET A 196 -14.73 -6.10 11.93
N HIS A 197 -13.79 -5.65 12.77
CA HIS A 197 -14.10 -4.92 13.99
C HIS A 197 -14.77 -3.56 13.70
N GLY A 198 -14.32 -2.85 12.66
CA GLY A 198 -14.97 -1.62 12.20
C GLY A 198 -16.41 -1.84 11.73
N LEU A 199 -16.63 -2.87 10.91
CA LEU A 199 -17.96 -3.22 10.37
C LEU A 199 -18.93 -3.67 11.48
N ASP A 200 -18.47 -4.52 12.42
CA ASP A 200 -19.25 -4.93 13.60
C ASP A 200 -19.70 -3.72 14.42
N ARG A 201 -18.79 -2.76 14.68
CA ARG A 201 -19.15 -1.52 15.39
C ARG A 201 -20.16 -0.67 14.63
N CYS A 202 -20.07 -0.61 13.30
CA CYS A 202 -21.07 0.07 12.47
C CYS A 202 -22.44 -0.61 12.55
N LEU A 203 -22.50 -1.94 12.52
CA LEU A 203 -23.74 -2.70 12.68
C LEU A 203 -24.36 -2.49 14.06
N GLN A 204 -23.56 -2.57 15.13
CA GLN A 204 -24.02 -2.29 16.49
C GLN A 204 -24.53 -0.85 16.64
N TYR A 205 -23.87 0.11 15.99
CA TYR A 205 -24.30 1.50 15.94
C TYR A 205 -25.67 1.64 15.26
N TYR A 206 -25.85 1.02 14.09
CA TYR A 206 -27.13 1.00 13.38
C TYR A 206 -28.25 0.40 14.25
N VAL A 207 -28.02 -0.74 14.89
CA VAL A 207 -28.99 -1.39 15.78
C VAL A 207 -29.38 -0.48 16.95
N THR A 208 -28.39 0.15 17.57
CA THR A 208 -28.62 1.06 18.71
C THR A 208 -29.44 2.28 18.30
N LYS A 209 -29.09 2.90 17.16
CA LYS A 209 -29.83 4.05 16.60
C LYS A 209 -31.26 3.69 16.23
N SER A 210 -31.45 2.56 15.54
CA SER A 210 -32.77 2.06 15.15
C SER A 210 -33.66 1.81 16.38
N LYS A 211 -33.14 1.14 17.41
CA LYS A 211 -33.86 0.93 18.69
C LYS A 211 -34.28 2.23 19.36
N SER A 212 -33.40 3.23 19.40
CA SER A 212 -33.72 4.54 19.97
C SER A 212 -34.80 5.30 19.19
N GLY A 213 -34.95 5.03 17.89
CA GLY A 213 -36.01 5.57 17.04
C GLY A 213 -37.38 4.90 17.26
N CYS A 214 -37.40 3.66 17.73
CA CYS A 214 -38.61 2.84 17.91
C CYS A 214 -39.57 3.33 19.03
N GLY A 215 -39.30 4.47 19.68
CA GLY A 215 -40.20 5.10 20.65
C GLY A 215 -40.90 6.39 20.16
N LYS A 216 -40.60 6.86 18.93
CA LYS A 216 -41.25 8.03 18.31
C LYS A 216 -42.30 7.67 17.24
N LEU A 217 -42.41 6.37 16.93
CA LEU A 217 -43.28 5.80 15.88
C LEU A 217 -44.39 4.90 16.45
N CYS A 218 -44.61 4.92 17.77
CA CYS A 218 -45.74 4.27 18.44
C CYS A 218 -46.75 5.33 18.89
#